data_AF-A0A2A5BLI8-F1
#
_entry.id   AF-A0A2A5BLI8-F1
#
_cell.length_a   1.000
_cell.length_b   1.000
_cell.length_c   1.000
_cell.angle_alpha   90.00
_cell.angle_beta   90.00
_cell.angle_gamma   90.00
#
_symmetry.space_group_name_H-M   'P 1'
#
loop_
_entity.id
_entity.type
_entity.pdbx_description
1 polymer ?
#
loop_
_entity_poly.entity_id
_entity_poly.type
_entity_poly.pdbx_seq_one_letter_code
_entity_poly.pdbx_strand_id
1 'polypeptide(L)' 'MMASQQQTIVDPNEICEGCLCKLTLENIGGYQCFCDKCVAAMPSLPGNGGYFIEGMYPNFKWVESNDIRSKA' A
#
# COMPACT_ATOMS: atom_id res chain seq x y z
N MET A 1 -34.10 -2.67 5.06
CA MET A 1 -32.74 -3.20 4.78
C MET A 1 -32.08 -2.23 3.82
N MET A 2 -31.24 -1.31 4.30
CA MET A 2 -30.53 -0.38 3.42
C MET A 2 -29.07 -0.79 3.37
N ALA A 3 -28.65 -1.35 2.23
CA ALA A 3 -27.27 -1.63 1.93
C ALA A 3 -26.53 -0.29 1.81
N SER A 4 -25.63 -0.02 2.76
CA SER A 4 -24.69 1.09 2.64
C SER A 4 -23.70 0.74 1.54
N GLN A 5 -23.89 1.34 0.37
CA GLN A 5 -22.92 1.30 -0.72
C GLN A 5 -21.71 2.12 -0.27
N GLN A 6 -20.65 1.46 0.19
CA GLN A 6 -19.33 2.09 0.30
C GLN A 6 -18.88 2.39 -1.13
N GLN A 7 -19.08 3.64 -1.56
CA GLN A 7 -18.43 4.16 -2.76
C GLN A 7 -16.92 4.07 -2.51
N THR A 8 -16.22 3.32 -3.37
CA THR A 8 -14.77 3.33 -3.49
C THR A 8 -14.33 4.66 -4.10
N ILE A 9 -14.44 5.73 -3.34
CA ILE A 9 -13.95 7.05 -3.71
C ILE A 9 -12.47 7.04 -3.32
N VAL A 10 -11.58 6.81 -4.29
CA VAL A 10 -10.18 7.21 -4.15
C VAL A 10 -10.22 8.72 -3.95
N ASP A 11 -9.70 9.22 -2.83
CA ASP A 11 -9.75 10.65 -2.54
C ASP A 11 -9.01 11.37 -3.69
N PRO A 12 -9.59 12.40 -4.32
CA PRO A 12 -8.96 13.06 -5.46
C PRO A 12 -7.62 13.76 -5.11
N ASN A 13 -7.25 13.80 -3.82
CA ASN A 13 -5.98 14.28 -3.31
C ASN A 13 -5.06 13.16 -2.80
N GLU A 14 -5.40 11.89 -2.99
CA GLU A 14 -4.48 10.79 -2.66
C GLU A 14 -3.25 10.84 -3.56
N ILE A 15 -2.09 10.85 -2.91
CA ILE A 15 -0.78 10.86 -3.54
C ILE A 15 -0.12 9.53 -3.24
N CYS A 16 0.48 8.92 -4.26
CA CYS A 16 1.24 7.68 -4.10
C CYS A 16 2.40 7.89 -3.11
N GLU A 17 2.43 7.15 -2.00
CA GLU A 17 3.47 7.30 -0.98
C GLU A 17 4.87 6.94 -1.52
N GLY A 18 4.93 6.07 -2.54
CA GLY A 18 6.20 5.62 -3.11
C GLY A 18 6.85 6.61 -4.07
N CYS A 19 6.09 7.27 -4.94
CA CYS A 19 6.65 8.13 -6.01
C CYS A 19 6.03 9.53 -6.08
N LEU A 20 5.11 9.84 -5.18
CA LEU A 20 4.41 11.12 -5.07
C LEU A 20 3.57 11.53 -6.29
N CYS A 21 3.27 10.59 -7.20
CA CYS A 21 2.33 10.87 -8.28
C CYS A 21 0.89 10.94 -7.75
N LYS A 22 0.05 11.69 -8.45
CA LYS A 22 -1.39 11.71 -8.16
C LYS A 22 -2.00 10.33 -8.41
N LEU A 23 -2.74 9.82 -7.42
CA LEU A 23 -3.52 8.60 -7.57
C LEU A 23 -4.84 8.88 -8.26
N THR A 24 -5.21 7.96 -9.13
CA THR A 24 -6.42 7.98 -9.94
C THR A 24 -6.96 6.56 -9.98
N LEU A 25 -8.24 6.40 -10.34
CA LEU A 25 -8.83 5.07 -10.53
C LEU A 25 -8.12 4.24 -11.63
N GLU A 26 -7.37 4.89 -12.52
CA GLU A 26 -6.67 4.25 -13.63
C GLU A 26 -5.28 3.73 -13.25
N ASN A 27 -4.63 4.31 -12.23
CA ASN A 27 -3.25 3.99 -11.85
C ASN A 27 -3.09 3.48 -10.42
N ILE A 28 -4.17 3.40 -9.64
CA ILE A 28 -4.09 2.87 -8.27
C ILE A 28 -3.70 1.39 -8.32
N GLY A 29 -2.69 1.02 -7.53
CA GLY A 29 -2.21 -0.35 -7.45
C GLY A 29 -3.07 -1.19 -6.52
N GLY A 30 -2.65 -2.44 -6.29
CA GLY A 30 -3.31 -3.33 -5.32
C GLY A 30 -3.30 -2.80 -3.87
N TYR A 31 -2.45 -1.81 -3.58
CA TYR A 31 -2.43 -1.06 -2.32
C TYR A 31 -2.91 0.36 -2.59
N GLN A 32 -3.98 0.81 -1.92
CA GLN A 32 -4.63 2.09 -2.22
C GLN A 32 -3.72 3.32 -2.05
N CYS A 33 -2.65 3.21 -1.26
CA CYS A 33 -1.65 4.27 -1.07
C CYS A 33 -0.51 4.26 -2.11
N PHE A 34 -0.49 3.31 -3.06
CA PHE A 34 0.56 3.19 -4.07
C PHE A 34 -0.02 3.07 -5.48
N CYS A 35 0.66 3.66 -6.47
CA CYS A 35 0.31 3.44 -7.87
C CYS A 35 0.79 2.06 -8.35
N ASP A 36 0.19 1.56 -9.42
CA ASP A 36 0.52 0.31 -10.12
C ASP A 36 2.03 0.15 -10.38
N LYS A 37 2.70 1.22 -10.80
CA LYS A 37 4.14 1.27 -11.04
C LYS A 37 4.97 1.07 -9.76
N CYS A 38 4.52 1.64 -8.65
CA CYS A 38 5.18 1.44 -7.35
C CYS A 38 4.99 0.01 -6.86
N VAL A 39 3.76 -0.51 -6.95
CA VAL A 39 3.46 -1.89 -6.56
C VAL A 39 4.26 -2.90 -7.39
N ALA A 40 4.38 -2.68 -8.71
CA ALA A 40 5.18 -3.52 -9.59
C ALA A 40 6.69 -3.51 -9.28
N ALA A 41 7.19 -2.45 -8.63
CA ALA A 41 8.58 -2.34 -8.21
C ALA A 41 8.84 -2.88 -6.79
N MET A 42 7.80 -3.20 -6.02
CA MET A 42 7.98 -3.78 -4.70
C MET A 42 8.58 -5.19 -4.82
N PRO A 43 9.57 -5.55 -3.99
CA PRO A 43 10.12 -6.90 -3.97
C PRO A 43 9.04 -7.90 -3.52
N SER A 44 9.25 -9.19 -3.83
CA SER A 44 8.39 -10.25 -3.29
C SER A 44 8.44 -10.25 -1.76
N LEU A 45 7.28 -10.52 -1.13
CA LEU A 45 7.19 -10.63 0.32
C LEU A 45 8.15 -11.73 0.83
N PRO A 46 9.04 -11.45 1.79
CA PRO A 46 10.13 -12.35 2.15
C PRO A 46 9.68 -13.62 2.90
N GLY A 47 8.45 -13.69 3.40
CA GLY A 47 7.94 -14.89 4.07
C GLY A 47 6.63 -14.69 4.83
N ASN A 48 6.34 -15.61 5.74
CA ASN A 48 5.18 -15.52 6.63
C ASN A 48 5.52 -14.62 7.83
N GLY A 49 4.66 -13.65 8.12
CA GLY A 49 4.86 -12.70 9.23
C GLY A 49 4.16 -11.38 8.98
N GLY A 50 4.19 -10.50 9.98
CA GLY A 50 3.80 -9.09 9.80
C GLY A 50 4.96 -8.33 9.19
N TYR A 51 4.76 -7.75 8.01
CA TYR A 51 5.74 -6.86 7.37
C TYR A 51 5.06 -5.56 6.97
N PHE A 52 5.82 -4.48 6.95
CA PHE A 52 5.41 -3.23 6.33
C PHE A 52 6.44 -2.84 5.26
N ILE A 53 6.01 -2.08 4.26
CA ILE A 53 6.87 -1.62 3.18
C ILE A 53 7.48 -0.28 3.57
N GLU A 54 8.80 -0.15 3.42
CA GLU A 54 9.51 1.12 3.55
C GLU A 54 10.24 1.47 2.25
N GLY A 55 10.51 2.75 2.06
CA GLY A 55 11.29 3.27 0.94
C GLY A 55 10.44 4.03 -0.08
N MET A 56 11.09 4.46 -1.16
CA MET A 56 10.49 5.21 -2.24
C MET A 56 10.85 4.57 -3.57
N TYR A 57 10.02 4.76 -4.59
CA TYR A 57 10.23 4.22 -5.92
C TYR A 57 11.62 4.59 -6.48
N PRO A 58 12.36 3.63 -7.08
CA PRO A 58 12.07 2.20 -7.22
C PRO A 58 12.60 1.32 -6.07
N ASN A 59 13.17 1.92 -5.03
CA ASN A 59 13.90 1.25 -3.96
C ASN A 59 13.00 0.96 -2.74
N PHE A 60 12.20 -0.09 -2.83
CA PHE A 60 11.35 -0.57 -1.73
C PHE A 60 12.01 -1.73 -0.97
N LYS A 61 11.72 -1.83 0.34
CA LYS A 61 12.14 -2.96 1.18
C LYS A 61 10.99 -3.38 2.11
N TRP A 62 10.81 -4.68 2.28
CA TRP A 62 9.96 -5.21 3.34
C TRP A 62 10.73 -5.17 4.66
N VAL A 63 10.13 -4.55 5.67
CA VAL A 63 10.65 -4.50 7.04
C VAL A 63 9.73 -5.32 7.91
N GLU A 64 10.31 -6.27 8.65
CA GLU A 64 9.56 -7.09 9.60
C GLU A 64 8.99 -6.18 10.68
N SER A 65 7.67 -6.27 10.87
CA SER A 65 7.00 -5.62 11.98
C SER A 65 7.32 -6.41 13.23
N ASN A 66 8.29 -5.93 14.01
CA ASN A 66 8.61 -6.46 15.34
C ASN A 66 7.49 -6.18 16.37
N ASP A 67 6.22 -6.21 15.98
CA ASP A 67 5.11 -5.97 16.89
C ASP A 67 5.06 -7.13 17.93
N ILE A 68 5.68 -6.87 19.08
CA ILE A 68 5.92 -7.80 20.19
C ILE A 68 4.61 -8.15 20.94
N ARG A 69 3.44 -7.75 20.42
CA ARG A 69 2.14 -7.89 21.08
C ARG A 69 1.63 -9.33 21.25
N SER A 70 2.39 -10.35 20.87
CA SER A 70 2.09 -11.76 21.17
C SER A 70 2.84 -12.34 22.37
N LYS A 71 3.48 -11.50 23.21
CA LYS A 71 3.99 -11.92 24.53
C LYS A 71 3.31 -11.13 25.66
N ALA A 72 2.02 -11.35 25.86
CA ALA A 72 1.31 -11.02 27.10
C ALA A 72 0.25 -12.09 27.37
#